data_AF-X1I3Y5-F1
#
_entry.id   AF-X1I3Y5-F1
#
_cell.length_a   1.000
_cell.length_b   1.000
_cell.length_c   1.000
_cell.angle_alpha   90.00
_cell.angle_beta   90.00
_cell.angle_gamma   90.00
#
_symmetry.space_group_name_H-M   'P 1'
#
loop_
_entity.id
_entity.type
_entity.pdbx_description
1 polymer ?
#
loop_
_entity_poly.entity_id
_entity_poly.type
_entity_poly.pdbx_seq_one_letter_code
_entity_poly.pdbx_strand_id
1 'polypeptide(L)'
;YKAEHEFNKIIKFMTGIDPREVFEEEERKEVREKCLALVYQGENAITKIRKVLGETNPKEAAPGTVRKDFGLDIIKNGAHASDSSLSAEREMKIIQIEKDDIPEMVEKHCGRI
;
A
#
# COMPACT_ATOMS: atom_id res chain seq x y z
N TYR A 1 11.05 14.58 15.05
CA TYR A 1 11.76 13.86 16.13
C TYR A 1 11.05 12.60 16.64
N LYS A 2 9.98 12.65 17.47
CA LYS A 2 9.35 11.40 17.97
C LYS A 2 8.64 10.57 16.90
N ALA A 3 7.84 11.20 16.04
CA ALA A 3 7.08 10.50 15.00
C ALA A 3 7.98 9.82 13.96
N GLU A 4 9.03 10.52 13.54
CA GLU A 4 10.03 10.04 12.57
C GLU A 4 10.84 8.86 13.11
N HIS A 5 11.17 8.86 14.40
CA HIS A 5 11.84 7.75 15.04
C HIS A 5 10.97 6.47 15.07
N GLU A 6 9.68 6.60 15.39
CA GLU A 6 8.75 5.47 15.39
C GLU A 6 8.46 4.98 13.96
N PHE A 7 8.38 5.89 12.98
CA PHE A 7 8.27 5.54 11.57
C PHE A 7 9.47 4.72 11.10
N ASN A 8 10.69 5.14 11.43
CA ASN A 8 11.91 4.42 11.03
C ASN A 8 11.99 3.01 11.64
N LYS A 9 11.45 2.79 12.85
CA LYS A 9 11.33 1.45 13.43
C LYS A 9 10.38 0.55 12.65
N ILE A 10 9.26 1.09 12.17
CA ILE A 10 8.30 0.35 11.34
C ILE A 10 8.97 -0.06 10.03
N ILE A 11 9.66 0.87 9.37
CA ILE A 11 10.39 0.57 8.13
C ILE A 11 11.45 -0.51 8.37
N LYS A 12 12.28 -0.37 9.42
CA LYS A 12 13.28 -1.39 9.79
C LYS A 12 12.66 -2.76 10.06
N PHE A 13 11.50 -2.80 10.69
CA PHE A 13 10.77 -4.04 10.94
C PHE A 13 10.28 -4.70 9.64
N MET A 14 9.76 -3.90 8.70
CA MET A 14 9.19 -4.40 7.44
C MET A 14 10.25 -4.80 6.41
N THR A 15 11.39 -4.09 6.38
CA THR A 15 12.40 -4.23 5.32
C THR A 15 13.71 -4.84 5.81
N GLY A 16 13.94 -4.88 7.13
CA GLY A 16 15.23 -5.22 7.74
C GLY A 16 16.27 -4.09 7.68
N ILE A 17 15.94 -2.94 7.10
CA ILE A 17 16.86 -1.84 6.82
C ILE A 17 16.47 -0.61 7.66
N ASP A 18 17.40 -0.05 8.43
CA ASP A 18 17.17 1.22 9.13
C ASP A 18 17.30 2.38 8.13
N PRO A 19 16.24 3.18 7.91
CA PRO A 19 16.30 4.29 6.95
C PRO A 19 17.40 5.31 7.23
N ARG A 20 17.89 5.39 8.47
CA ARG A 20 18.97 6.30 8.88
C ARG A 20 20.37 5.79 8.57
N GLU A 21 20.48 4.49 8.25
CA GLU A 21 21.74 3.80 7.95
C GLU A 21 21.88 3.52 6.45
N VAL A 22 20.91 3.97 5.64
CA VAL A 22 20.96 3.92 4.18
C VAL A 22 21.87 5.05 3.68
N PHE A 23 22.94 4.71 2.97
CA PHE A 23 23.82 5.69 2.33
C PHE A 23 23.10 6.36 1.15
N GLU A 24 23.42 7.63 0.82
CA GLU A 24 22.77 8.40 -0.27
C GLU A 24 22.77 7.64 -1.63
N GLU A 25 23.73 6.75 -1.86
CA GLU A 25 23.82 5.90 -3.06
C GLU A 25 22.78 4.76 -3.07
N GLU A 26 22.34 4.30 -1.91
CA GLU A 26 21.31 3.27 -1.74
C GLU A 26 19.91 3.88 -1.63
N GLU A 27 19.80 5.12 -1.14
CA GLU A 27 18.57 5.92 -1.14
C GLU A 27 18.06 6.19 -2.58
N ARG A 28 18.99 6.18 -3.56
CA ARG A 28 18.72 6.28 -5.00
C ARG A 28 18.57 4.93 -5.72
N LYS A 29 18.60 3.79 -5.02
CA LYS A 29 18.22 2.53 -5.67
C LYS A 29 16.72 2.58 -5.92
N GLU A 30 16.39 2.90 -7.16
CA GLU A 30 15.04 2.84 -7.72
C GLU A 30 14.31 1.61 -7.17
N VAL A 31 13.24 1.85 -6.39
CA VAL A 31 12.38 0.77 -5.89
C VAL A 31 11.83 0.07 -7.14
N ARG A 32 12.33 -1.14 -7.39
CA ARG A 32 12.10 -1.85 -8.67
C ARG A 32 10.64 -2.23 -8.89
N GLU A 33 9.87 -2.34 -7.81
CA GLU A 33 8.49 -2.80 -7.85
C GLU A 33 7.54 -1.61 -7.86
N LYS A 34 6.83 -1.44 -8.99
CA LYS A 34 5.75 -0.47 -9.11
C LYS A 34 4.54 -0.95 -8.31
N CYS A 35 3.92 -0.05 -7.57
CA CYS A 35 2.65 -0.30 -6.90
C CYS A 35 1.57 0.66 -7.40
N LEU A 36 0.32 0.20 -7.35
CA LEU A 36 -0.85 1.04 -7.60
C LEU A 36 -1.49 1.37 -6.26
N ALA A 37 -1.49 2.65 -5.90
CA ALA A 37 -2.27 3.16 -4.78
C ALA A 37 -3.64 3.63 -5.26
N LEU A 38 -4.69 3.37 -4.47
CA LEU A 38 -6.06 3.75 -4.80
C LEU A 38 -6.84 4.03 -3.52
N VAL A 39 -7.73 5.04 -3.57
CA VAL A 39 -8.68 5.34 -2.49
C VAL A 39 -10.06 4.89 -2.93
N TYR A 40 -10.61 3.91 -2.21
CA TYR A 40 -11.93 3.35 -2.48
C TYR A 40 -12.97 3.95 -1.52
N GLN A 41 -13.99 4.59 -2.07
CA GLN A 41 -15.08 5.21 -1.30
C GLN A 41 -16.40 4.48 -1.50
N GLY A 42 -17.16 4.33 -0.42
CA GLY A 42 -18.50 3.77 -0.44
C GLY A 42 -18.96 3.27 0.92
N GLU A 43 -20.22 2.86 1.01
CA GLU A 43 -20.76 2.26 2.23
C GLU A 43 -20.03 0.95 2.52
N ASN A 44 -19.56 0.78 3.76
CA ASN A 44 -18.78 -0.39 4.21
C ASN A 44 -17.53 -0.65 3.35
N ALA A 45 -16.91 0.41 2.79
CA ALA A 45 -15.79 0.31 1.86
C ALA A 45 -14.65 -0.59 2.35
N ILE A 46 -14.23 -0.43 3.61
CA ILE A 46 -13.14 -1.17 4.24
C ILE A 46 -13.44 -2.68 4.26
N THR A 47 -14.62 -3.06 4.76
CA THR A 47 -15.02 -4.46 4.81
C THR A 47 -15.13 -5.05 3.41
N LYS A 48 -15.71 -4.30 2.46
CA LYS A 48 -15.86 -4.74 1.07
C LYS A 48 -14.52 -4.97 0.40
N ILE A 49 -13.57 -4.03 0.47
CA ILE A 49 -12.27 -4.19 -0.17
C ILE A 49 -11.47 -5.32 0.46
N ARG A 50 -11.49 -5.47 1.79
CA ARG A 50 -10.83 -6.59 2.48
C ARG A 50 -11.39 -7.94 2.07
N LYS A 51 -12.71 -8.02 1.84
CA LYS A 51 -13.35 -9.24 1.31
C LYS A 51 -12.87 -9.58 -0.10
N VAL A 52 -12.66 -8.57 -0.95
CA VAL A 52 -12.10 -8.76 -2.30
C VAL A 52 -10.64 -9.22 -2.24
N LEU A 53 -9.85 -8.68 -1.30
CA LEU A 53 -8.45 -9.11 -1.14
C LEU A 53 -8.34 -10.54 -0.60
N GLY A 54 -9.21 -10.90 0.35
CA GLY A 54 -9.18 -12.18 1.05
C GLY A 54 -8.22 -12.19 2.25
N GLU A 55 -8.10 -13.36 2.87
CA GLU A 55 -7.29 -13.54 4.08
C GLU A 55 -5.81 -13.19 3.86
N THR A 56 -5.14 -12.73 4.92
CA THR A 56 -3.74 -12.26 4.86
C THR A 56 -2.78 -13.36 4.40
N ASN A 57 -3.06 -14.62 4.74
CA ASN A 57 -2.34 -15.78 4.24
C ASN A 57 -2.98 -16.28 2.93
N PRO A 58 -2.29 -16.19 1.77
CA PRO A 58 -2.79 -16.68 0.49
C PRO A 58 -3.28 -18.14 0.50
N LYS A 59 -2.70 -18.99 1.37
CA LYS A 59 -3.09 -20.40 1.47
C LYS A 59 -4.50 -20.56 2.05
N GLU A 60 -4.90 -19.66 2.94
CA GLU A 60 -6.19 -19.64 3.64
C GLU A 60 -7.25 -18.78 2.92
N ALA A 61 -6.81 -17.92 1.99
CA ALA A 61 -7.70 -17.10 1.19
C ALA A 61 -8.61 -17.95 0.27
N ALA A 62 -9.85 -17.48 0.10
CA ALA A 62 -10.85 -18.14 -0.74
C ALA A 62 -10.50 -18.02 -2.24
N PRO A 63 -10.87 -19.00 -3.09
CA PRO A 63 -10.70 -18.90 -4.54
C PRO A 63 -11.31 -17.61 -5.12
N GLY A 64 -10.59 -16.95 -6.03
CA GLY A 64 -11.04 -15.72 -6.69
C GLY A 64 -10.83 -14.43 -5.89
N THR A 65 -10.15 -14.49 -4.74
CA THR A 65 -9.68 -13.28 -4.04
C THR A 65 -8.27 -12.92 -4.49
N VAL A 66 -7.92 -11.62 -4.46
CA VAL A 66 -6.63 -11.13 -4.98
C VAL A 66 -5.44 -11.86 -4.34
N ARG A 67 -5.45 -12.05 -3.02
CA ARG A 67 -4.34 -12.72 -2.33
C ARG A 67 -4.25 -14.20 -2.65
N LYS A 68 -5.36 -14.86 -2.99
CA LYS A 68 -5.36 -16.27 -3.40
C LYS A 68 -4.70 -16.46 -4.76
N ASP A 69 -5.01 -15.56 -5.68
CA ASP A 69 -4.61 -15.68 -7.07
C ASP A 69 -3.19 -15.13 -7.31
N PHE A 70 -2.77 -14.10 -6.55
CA PHE A 70 -1.51 -13.39 -6.77
C PHE A 70 -0.53 -13.39 -5.59
N GLY A 71 -0.94 -13.86 -4.41
CA GLY A 71 -0.08 -13.92 -3.24
C GLY A 71 0.79 -15.18 -3.20
N LEU A 72 2.02 -15.06 -2.69
CA LEU A 72 2.97 -16.17 -2.55
C LEU A 72 2.98 -16.73 -1.13
N ASP A 73 3.06 -15.84 -0.14
CA ASP A 73 3.10 -16.16 1.29
C ASP A 73 2.55 -14.99 2.13
N ILE A 74 2.66 -15.08 3.46
CA ILE A 74 2.10 -14.08 4.38
C ILE A 74 2.79 -12.70 4.27
N ILE A 75 4.08 -12.67 3.87
CA ILE A 75 4.87 -11.45 3.69
C ILE A 75 4.64 -10.90 2.29
N LYS A 76 4.66 -11.76 1.27
CA LYS A 76 4.42 -11.42 -0.14
C LYS A 76 3.00 -11.82 -0.55
N ASN A 77 2.00 -11.22 0.09
CA ASN A 77 0.60 -11.58 -0.11
C ASN A 77 -0.08 -10.86 -1.29
N GLY A 78 0.61 -9.93 -1.94
CA GLY A 78 0.17 -9.28 -3.18
C GLY A 78 -0.72 -8.04 -3.04
N ALA A 79 -1.35 -7.81 -1.87
CA ALA A 79 -2.23 -6.64 -1.70
C ALA A 79 -2.39 -6.16 -0.26
N HIS A 80 -2.48 -4.84 -0.10
CA HIS A 80 -2.76 -4.13 1.15
C HIS A 80 -4.13 -3.44 1.12
N ALA A 81 -4.81 -3.41 2.25
CA ALA A 81 -5.96 -2.54 2.49
C ALA A 81 -6.03 -2.18 3.97
N SER A 82 -6.49 -0.97 4.28
CA SER A 82 -6.69 -0.51 5.64
C SER A 82 -7.62 -1.44 6.43
N ASP A 83 -7.34 -1.62 7.71
CA ASP A 83 -8.11 -2.53 8.58
C ASP A 83 -9.31 -1.88 9.29
N SER A 84 -9.30 -0.54 9.37
CA SER A 84 -10.22 0.28 10.15
C SER A 84 -10.28 1.71 9.59
N SER A 85 -11.32 2.46 9.92
CA SER A 85 -11.48 3.84 9.44
C SER A 85 -10.34 4.76 9.91
N LEU A 86 -9.87 4.56 11.15
CA LEU A 86 -8.72 5.29 11.68
C LEU A 86 -7.43 4.98 10.91
N SER A 87 -7.22 3.71 10.53
CA SER A 87 -6.09 3.34 9.68
C SER A 87 -6.21 3.93 8.29
N ALA A 88 -7.41 3.89 7.68
CA ALA A 88 -7.65 4.48 6.37
C ALA A 88 -7.36 5.99 6.37
N GLU A 89 -7.84 6.74 7.36
CA GLU A 89 -7.56 8.17 7.49
C GLU A 89 -6.07 8.48 7.63
N ARG A 90 -5.33 7.68 8.41
CA ARG A 90 -3.88 7.81 8.55
C ARG A 90 -3.16 7.48 7.24
N GLU A 91 -3.53 6.39 6.60
CA GLU A 91 -2.91 5.90 5.35
C GLU A 91 -3.15 6.87 4.19
N MET A 92 -4.35 7.45 4.06
CA MET A 92 -4.63 8.48 3.06
C MET A 92 -3.72 9.70 3.20
N LYS A 93 -3.40 10.13 4.43
CA LYS A 93 -2.45 11.23 4.70
C LYS A 93 -1.00 10.88 4.37
N ILE A 94 -0.66 9.59 4.32
CA ILE A 94 0.66 9.10 3.93
C ILE A 94 0.75 9.07 2.40
N ILE A 95 -0.27 8.52 1.74
CA ILE A 95 -0.32 8.39 0.27
C ILE A 95 -0.46 9.77 -0.40
N GLN A 96 -1.23 10.69 0.19
CA GLN A 96 -1.44 12.05 -0.33
C GLN A 96 -1.89 12.02 -1.80
N ILE A 97 -2.93 11.24 -2.10
CA ILE A 97 -3.40 11.02 -3.48
C ILE A 97 -3.82 12.33 -4.18
N GLU A 98 -4.16 13.36 -3.40
CA GLU A 98 -4.45 14.71 -3.89
C GLU A 98 -3.22 15.44 -4.46
N LYS A 99 -2.01 14.97 -4.15
CA LYS A 99 -0.75 15.47 -4.69
C LYS A 99 -0.19 14.58 -5.80
N ASP A 100 -0.92 13.52 -6.15
CA ASP A 100 -0.52 12.59 -7.20
C ASP A 100 -0.80 13.22 -8.58
N ASP A 101 0.07 12.91 -9.55
CA ASP A 101 0.01 13.39 -10.93
C ASP A 101 -0.97 12.53 -11.76
N ILE A 102 -1.47 11.43 -11.18
CA ILE A 102 -2.41 10.49 -11.81
C ILE A 102 -3.61 11.21 -12.48
N PRO A 103 -4.28 12.20 -11.88
CA PRO A 103 -5.38 12.90 -12.54
C PRO A 103 -4.95 13.56 -13.85
N GLU A 104 -3.78 14.21 -13.88
CA GLU A 104 -3.22 14.83 -15.09
C GLU A 104 -2.84 13.76 -16.13
N MET A 105 -2.22 12.67 -15.69
CA MET A 105 -1.88 11.52 -16.53
C MET A 105 -3.12 10.85 -17.14
N VAL A 106 -4.19 10.68 -16.37
CA VAL A 106 -5.45 10.09 -16.81
C VAL A 106 -6.15 11.04 -17.78
N GLU A 107 -6.23 12.33 -17.49
CA GLU A 107 -6.81 13.31 -18.41
C GLU A 107 -6.03 13.36 -19.75
N LYS A 108 -4.69 13.29 -19.67
CA LYS A 108 -3.80 13.29 -20.84
C LYS A 108 -3.93 12.05 -21.73
N HIS A 109 -4.11 10.86 -21.14
CA HIS A 109 -4.07 9.59 -21.90
C HIS A 109 -5.45 8.96 -22.13
N CYS A 110 -6.41 9.22 -21.25
CA CYS A 110 -7.76 8.66 -21.30
C CYS A 110 -8.82 9.72 -21.65
N GLY A 111 -8.47 11.00 -21.68
CA GLY A 111 -9.41 12.11 -21.80
C GLY A 111 -10.07 12.44 -20.47
N ARG A 112 -10.81 13.56 -20.43
CA ARG A 112 -11.52 14.01 -19.23
C ARG A 112 -12.68 13.04 -18.95
N ILE A 113 -12.59 12.31 -17.84
CA ILE A 113 -13.65 11.39 -17.37
C ILE A 113 -14.81 12.18 -16.78
#